data_AF-A0A377LTL8-F1
#
_entry.id   AF-A0A377LTL8-F1
#
_cell.length_a   1.000
_cell.length_b   1.000
_cell.length_c   1.000
_cell.angle_alpha   90.00
_cell.angle_beta   90.00
_cell.angle_gamma   90.00
#
_symmetry.space_group_name_H-M   'P 1'
#
loop_
_entity.id
_entity.type
_entity.pdbx_description
1 polymer ?
#
loop_
_entity_poly.entity_id
_entity_poly.type
_entity_poly.pdbx_seq_one_letter_code
_entity_poly.pdbx_strand_id
1 'polypeptide(L)'
;MVVADSGQLAQRKDGSQVVTLNKGTRFEGTAMLRDFRITDFQNYQAIIGHQAVALDPTDTEQMDMRTLWNTDTDRARAEFHWRITLVFTVFMMALIVVPLSVVNPRQGRVLSMLPAMLLYLIYFLLQTSIRSNGAKGKLDPMVWTWFVNSLYILLALGLNLWDTVPVRRIRARFSRKGAI
;
A
#
# COMPACT_ATOMS: atom_id res chain seq x y z
N MET A 1 -21.77 -2.75 29.83
CA MET A 1 -22.72 -3.01 28.73
C MET A 1 -23.79 -1.93 28.74
N VAL A 2 -24.23 -1.42 27.58
CA VAL A 2 -25.31 -0.43 27.48
C VAL A 2 -26.33 -0.95 26.46
N VAL A 3 -27.61 -0.94 26.81
CA VAL A 3 -28.73 -1.33 25.93
C VAL A 3 -29.78 -0.23 25.99
N ALA A 4 -30.36 0.14 24.86
CA ALA A 4 -31.42 1.14 24.78
C ALA A 4 -32.41 0.79 23.66
N ASP A 5 -33.63 1.32 23.76
CA ASP A 5 -34.70 1.08 22.79
C ASP A 5 -34.45 1.80 21.45
N SER A 6 -33.81 2.97 21.51
CA SER A 6 -33.48 3.75 20.31
C SER A 6 -32.21 4.56 20.48
N GLY A 7 -31.52 4.83 19.37
CA GLY A 7 -30.30 5.60 19.32
C GLY A 7 -30.25 6.50 18.10
N GLN A 8 -29.70 7.71 18.27
CA GLN A 8 -29.47 8.68 17.21
C GLN A 8 -27.99 9.05 17.17
N LEU A 9 -27.43 9.05 15.96
CA LEU A 9 -26.09 9.55 15.67
C LEU A 9 -26.23 11.00 15.18
N ALA A 10 -25.55 11.92 15.85
CA ALA A 10 -25.43 13.30 15.42
C ALA A 10 -23.95 13.68 15.34
N GLN A 11 -23.56 14.33 14.24
CA GLN A 11 -22.22 14.87 14.09
C GLN A 11 -22.22 16.34 14.51
N ARG A 12 -21.35 16.69 15.46
CA ARG A 12 -21.16 18.10 15.85
C ARG A 12 -20.34 18.85 14.80
N LYS A 13 -20.42 20.18 14.85
CA LYS A 13 -19.64 21.08 13.98
C LYS A 13 -18.12 20.90 14.10
N ASP A 14 -17.64 20.31 15.19
CA ASP A 14 -16.23 19.96 15.44
C ASP A 14 -15.83 18.58 14.86
N GLY A 15 -16.73 17.89 14.16
CA GLY A 15 -16.50 16.57 13.56
C GLY A 15 -16.64 15.40 14.56
N SER A 16 -16.88 15.66 15.85
CA SER A 16 -17.14 14.59 16.82
C SER A 16 -18.49 13.94 16.58
N GLN A 17 -18.51 12.59 16.61
CA GLN A 17 -19.75 11.82 16.53
C GLN A 17 -20.31 11.61 17.93
N VAL A 18 -21.52 12.10 18.16
CA VAL A 18 -22.25 11.92 19.40
C VAL A 18 -23.35 10.90 19.15
N VAL A 19 -23.37 9.86 19.96
CA VAL A 19 -24.48 8.92 20.04
C VAL A 19 -25.36 9.33 21.21
N THR A 20 -26.63 9.60 20.91
CA THR A 20 -27.67 9.81 21.91
C THR A 20 -28.56 8.58 21.95
N LEU A 21 -28.56 7.88 23.08
CA LEU A 21 -29.38 6.71 23.35
C LEU A 21 -30.57 7.13 24.23
N ASN A 22 -31.78 6.70 23.87
CA ASN A 22 -33.01 7.06 24.55
C ASN A 22 -33.65 5.81 25.17
N LYS A 23 -34.02 5.92 26.46
CA LYS A 23 -34.57 4.86 27.31
C LYS A 23 -33.73 3.58 27.26
N GLY A 24 -32.79 3.49 28.18
CA GLY A 24 -31.93 2.32 28.26
C GLY A 24 -31.37 2.08 29.64
N THR A 25 -30.66 0.97 29.75
CA THR A 25 -30.03 0.50 30.98
C THR A 25 -28.54 0.31 30.73
N ARG A 26 -27.73 0.92 31.59
CA ARG A 26 -26.28 0.77 31.63
C ARG A 26 -25.90 -0.16 32.77
N PHE A 27 -25.23 -1.24 32.41
CA PHE A 27 -24.66 -2.23 33.32
C PHE A 27 -23.16 -2.01 33.42
N GLU A 28 -22.67 -1.63 34.60
CA GLU A 28 -21.25 -1.49 34.92
C GLU A 28 -20.89 -2.45 36.04
N GLY A 29 -19.81 -3.21 35.89
CA GLY A 29 -19.39 -4.19 36.88
C GLY A 29 -18.37 -5.15 36.30
N THR A 30 -17.67 -5.87 37.18
CA THR A 30 -16.66 -6.85 36.78
C THR A 30 -17.18 -8.24 37.11
N ALA A 31 -17.13 -9.20 36.19
CA ALA A 31 -17.76 -10.52 36.37
C ALA A 31 -17.30 -11.31 37.62
N MET A 32 -16.13 -10.98 38.19
CA MET A 32 -15.58 -11.62 39.40
C MET A 32 -16.05 -11.00 40.73
N LEU A 33 -16.58 -9.77 40.72
CA LEU A 33 -17.04 -9.07 41.92
C LEU A 33 -18.56 -8.84 41.79
N ARG A 34 -19.30 -8.99 42.88
CA ARG A 34 -20.76 -8.73 42.92
C ARG A 34 -21.08 -7.22 42.93
N ASP A 35 -20.30 -6.41 42.24
CA ASP A 35 -20.34 -4.94 42.26
C ASP A 35 -21.05 -4.35 41.04
N PHE A 36 -22.11 -5.01 40.56
CA PHE A 36 -22.88 -4.51 39.43
C PHE A 36 -23.66 -3.24 39.78
N ARG A 37 -23.32 -2.15 39.10
CA ARG A 37 -24.08 -0.91 39.06
C ARG A 37 -24.99 -0.91 37.83
N ILE A 38 -26.29 -0.93 38.09
CA ILE A 38 -27.34 -0.83 37.07
C ILE A 38 -27.86 0.61 37.11
N THR A 39 -27.81 1.30 35.97
CA THR A 39 -28.29 2.67 35.84
C THR A 39 -29.27 2.78 34.69
N ASP A 40 -30.53 3.03 35.01
CA ASP A 40 -31.55 3.37 34.03
C ASP A 40 -31.44 4.84 33.65
N PHE A 41 -31.44 5.11 32.34
CA PHE A 41 -31.32 6.45 31.79
C PHE A 41 -32.43 6.74 30.79
N GLN A 42 -32.92 7.97 30.80
CA GLN A 42 -33.87 8.45 29.78
C GLN A 42 -33.13 9.00 28.55
N ASN A 43 -32.06 9.77 28.76
CA ASN A 43 -31.19 10.27 27.71
C ASN A 43 -29.73 10.03 28.10
N TYR A 44 -29.01 9.29 27.27
CA TYR A 44 -27.59 9.02 27.46
C TYR A 44 -26.82 9.48 26.23
N GLN A 45 -25.96 10.48 26.40
CA GLN A 45 -25.05 10.94 25.37
C GLN A 45 -23.66 10.37 25.61
N ALA A 46 -23.15 9.64 24.61
CA ALA A 46 -21.77 9.22 24.56
C ALA A 46 -21.10 9.86 23.35
N ILE A 47 -19.91 10.41 23.56
CA ILE A 47 -19.04 10.81 22.46
C ILE A 47 -18.37 9.52 21.98
N ILE A 48 -18.74 9.06 20.79
CA ILE A 48 -17.94 8.03 20.13
C ILE A 48 -16.68 8.76 19.69
N GLY A 49 -15.56 8.33 20.26
CA GLY A 49 -14.25 8.93 20.02
C GLY A 49 -14.07 9.24 18.54
N HIS A 50 -13.58 10.44 18.28
CA HIS A 50 -13.29 10.96 16.95
C HIS A 50 -12.42 9.98 16.16
N GLN A 51 -13.05 9.16 15.32
CA GLN A 51 -12.48 8.87 14.01
C GLN A 51 -13.18 9.86 13.09
N ALA A 52 -12.73 11.11 13.11
CA ALA A 52 -12.96 11.87 11.90
C ALA A 52 -12.32 11.04 10.79
N VAL A 53 -13.14 10.67 9.82
CA VAL A 53 -12.71 10.85 8.45
C VAL A 53 -12.51 12.36 8.33
N ALA A 54 -11.42 12.85 8.91
CA ALA A 54 -10.96 14.17 8.60
C ALA A 54 -10.69 14.04 7.11
N LEU A 55 -11.27 14.93 6.32
CA LEU A 55 -10.46 15.51 5.27
C LEU A 55 -9.25 16.09 6.01
N ASP A 56 -8.25 15.24 6.24
CA ASP A 56 -7.08 15.56 7.01
C ASP A 56 -6.40 16.64 6.18
N PRO A 57 -6.15 17.85 6.69
CA PRO A 57 -5.29 18.82 6.00
C PRO A 57 -3.88 18.24 5.77
N THR A 58 -3.57 17.13 6.45
CA THR A 58 -2.40 16.25 6.31
C THR A 58 -2.64 15.06 5.38
N ASP A 59 -3.71 15.05 4.58
CA ASP A 59 -3.95 14.04 3.55
C ASP A 59 -2.94 14.28 2.43
N THR A 60 -1.71 13.83 2.67
CA THR A 60 -0.55 13.98 1.79
C THR A 60 -0.86 13.45 0.39
N GLU A 61 -1.80 12.52 0.26
CA GLU A 61 -2.28 12.01 -1.02
C GLU A 61 -2.97 13.07 -1.89
N GLN A 62 -3.55 14.11 -1.29
CA GLN A 62 -4.24 15.20 -1.99
C GLN A 62 -3.34 16.44 -2.20
N MET A 63 -2.15 16.47 -1.61
CA MET A 63 -1.23 17.58 -1.76
C MET A 63 -0.70 17.71 -3.20
N ASP A 64 -0.48 18.95 -3.63
CA ASP A 64 0.22 19.22 -4.90
C ASP A 64 1.70 18.82 -4.80
N MET A 65 2.32 18.51 -5.95
CA MET A 65 3.70 18.01 -6.03
C MET A 65 4.72 19.03 -5.47
N ARG A 66 4.47 20.32 -5.65
CA ARG A 66 5.33 21.39 -5.08
C ARG A 66 5.21 21.45 -3.56
N THR A 67 4.00 21.28 -3.04
CA THR A 67 3.75 21.24 -1.59
C THR A 67 4.40 20.02 -0.97
N LEU A 68 4.31 18.85 -1.61
CA LEU A 68 4.99 17.62 -1.18
C LEU A 68 6.50 17.78 -1.11
N TRP A 69 7.11 18.48 -2.08
CA TRP A 69 8.55 18.74 -2.08
C TRP A 69 9.01 19.64 -0.93
N ASN A 70 8.19 20.63 -0.57
CA ASN A 70 8.51 21.58 0.50
C ASN A 70 8.10 21.08 1.90
N THR A 71 7.34 20.00 1.98
CA THR A 71 6.85 19.45 3.25
C THR A 71 7.81 18.39 3.75
N ASP A 72 8.56 18.70 4.80
CA ASP A 72 9.55 17.78 5.39
C ASP A 72 8.89 16.81 6.38
N THR A 73 8.06 15.90 5.87
CA THR A 73 7.45 14.83 6.64
C THR A 73 7.64 13.49 5.94
N ASP A 74 7.76 12.41 6.72
CA ASP A 74 7.93 11.05 6.18
C ASP A 74 6.80 10.64 5.23
N ARG A 75 5.57 11.06 5.53
CA ARG A 75 4.39 10.85 4.67
C ARG A 75 4.52 11.59 3.34
N ALA A 76 4.90 12.86 3.36
CA ALA A 76 5.06 13.65 2.15
C ALA A 76 6.20 13.12 1.26
N ARG A 77 7.33 12.75 1.86
CA ARG A 77 8.46 12.10 1.15
C ARG A 77 8.03 10.78 0.52
N ALA A 78 7.32 9.93 1.26
CA ALA A 78 6.82 8.66 0.74
C ALA A 78 5.87 8.85 -0.44
N GLU A 79 4.95 9.81 -0.35
CA GLU A 79 3.99 10.12 -1.41
C GLU A 79 4.66 10.70 -2.66
N PHE A 80 5.62 11.60 -2.48
CA PHE A 80 6.38 12.17 -3.57
C PHE A 80 7.12 11.09 -4.38
N HIS A 81 7.85 10.21 -3.71
CA HIS A 81 8.56 9.11 -4.35
C HIS A 81 7.63 8.09 -4.98
N TRP A 82 6.47 7.83 -4.36
CA TRP A 82 5.43 6.98 -4.91
C TRP A 82 4.90 7.50 -6.25
N ARG A 83 4.56 8.80 -6.33
CA ARG A 83 4.05 9.42 -7.56
C ARG A 83 5.06 9.36 -8.71
N ILE A 84 6.34 9.64 -8.44
CA ILE A 84 7.42 9.50 -9.44
C ILE A 84 7.55 8.05 -9.90
N THR A 85 7.48 7.12 -8.96
CA THR A 85 7.61 5.70 -9.24
C THR A 85 6.48 5.20 -10.11
N LEU A 86 5.23 5.64 -9.89
CA LEU A 86 4.10 5.29 -10.74
C LEU A 86 4.34 5.66 -12.21
N VAL A 87 4.85 6.87 -12.47
CA VAL A 87 5.19 7.29 -13.85
C VAL A 87 6.34 6.44 -14.40
N PHE A 88 7.39 6.21 -13.60
CA PHE A 88 8.54 5.42 -14.00
C PHE A 88 8.19 3.95 -14.29
N THR A 89 7.23 3.39 -13.55
CA THR A 89 6.78 2.00 -13.67
C THR A 89 6.27 1.69 -15.07
N VAL A 90 5.58 2.64 -15.70
CA VAL A 90 5.03 2.45 -17.06
C VAL A 90 6.14 2.15 -18.05
N PHE A 91 7.23 2.94 -18.03
CA PHE A 91 8.39 2.74 -18.91
C PHE A 91 9.12 1.43 -18.59
N MET A 92 9.30 1.14 -17.31
CA MET A 92 10.02 -0.03 -16.88
C MET A 92 9.28 -1.34 -17.21
N MET A 93 7.96 -1.38 -16.99
CA MET A 93 7.12 -2.52 -17.36
C MET A 93 7.05 -2.71 -18.87
N ALA A 94 6.96 -1.63 -19.65
CA ALA A 94 7.04 -1.72 -21.10
C ALA A 94 8.34 -2.41 -21.55
N LEU A 95 9.47 -2.11 -20.91
CA LEU A 95 10.77 -2.70 -21.23
C LEU A 95 10.86 -4.19 -20.85
N ILE A 96 10.24 -4.60 -19.73
CA ILE A 96 10.21 -6.01 -19.29
C ILE A 96 9.27 -6.86 -20.14
N VAL A 97 8.12 -6.31 -20.54
CA VAL A 97 7.08 -7.07 -21.26
C VAL A 97 7.52 -7.47 -22.67
N VAL A 98 8.34 -6.66 -23.34
CA VAL A 98 8.83 -6.95 -24.71
C VAL A 98 9.43 -8.37 -24.84
N PRO A 99 10.48 -8.76 -24.10
CA PRO A 99 11.06 -10.10 -24.20
C PRO A 99 10.14 -11.20 -23.67
N LEU A 100 9.27 -10.91 -22.68
CA LEU A 100 8.35 -11.89 -22.11
C LEU A 100 7.10 -12.14 -22.95
N SER A 101 6.83 -11.29 -23.95
CA SER A 101 5.68 -11.43 -24.86
C SER A 101 5.80 -12.57 -25.87
N VAL A 102 6.98 -13.20 -25.97
CA VAL A 102 7.23 -14.31 -26.91
C VAL A 102 6.46 -15.54 -26.45
N VAL A 103 5.33 -15.79 -27.11
CA VAL A 103 4.48 -16.95 -26.83
C VAL A 103 4.93 -18.17 -27.62
N ASN A 104 5.20 -19.27 -26.95
CA ASN A 104 5.33 -20.56 -27.61
C ASN A 104 3.93 -21.01 -28.06
N PRO A 105 3.66 -21.30 -29.35
CA PRO A 105 2.33 -21.65 -29.85
C PRO A 105 1.67 -22.86 -29.15
N ARG A 106 2.48 -23.64 -28.44
CA ARG A 106 2.09 -24.83 -27.66
C ARG A 106 1.62 -24.52 -26.24
N GLN A 107 1.95 -23.34 -25.71
CA GLN A 107 1.52 -22.87 -24.39
C GLN A 107 0.41 -21.85 -24.61
N GLY A 108 -0.76 -22.04 -23.97
CA GLY A 108 -1.87 -21.11 -24.09
C GLY A 108 -1.45 -19.67 -23.78
N ARG A 109 -2.03 -18.69 -24.49
CA ARG A 109 -1.70 -17.26 -24.37
C ARG A 109 -1.69 -16.75 -22.93
N VAL A 110 -2.60 -17.24 -22.09
CA VAL A 110 -2.72 -16.85 -20.68
C VAL A 110 -1.54 -17.35 -19.85
N LEU A 111 -1.09 -18.60 -20.09
CA LEU A 111 0.00 -19.20 -19.32
C LEU A 111 1.35 -18.52 -19.63
N SER A 112 1.53 -18.02 -20.85
CA SER A 112 2.72 -17.26 -21.25
C SER A 112 2.74 -15.83 -20.71
N MET A 113 1.58 -15.23 -20.38
CA MET A 113 1.50 -13.92 -19.72
C MET A 113 1.72 -13.99 -18.19
N LEU A 114 1.53 -15.16 -17.60
CA LEU A 114 1.60 -15.37 -16.15
C LEU A 114 2.91 -14.87 -15.50
N PRO A 115 4.11 -15.10 -16.08
CA PRO A 115 5.35 -14.58 -15.52
C PRO A 115 5.40 -13.05 -15.49
N ALA A 116 4.93 -12.39 -16.55
CA ALA A 116 4.89 -10.93 -16.63
C ALA A 116 3.90 -10.34 -15.61
N MET A 117 2.72 -10.97 -15.46
CA MET A 117 1.73 -10.58 -14.47
C MET A 117 2.26 -10.72 -13.04
N LEU A 118 2.96 -11.82 -12.73
CA LEU A 118 3.58 -12.01 -11.42
C LEU A 118 4.66 -10.97 -11.14
N LEU A 119 5.51 -10.65 -12.12
CA LEU A 119 6.53 -9.61 -11.96
C LEU A 119 5.91 -8.24 -11.68
N TYR A 120 4.83 -7.90 -12.37
CA TYR A 120 4.07 -6.67 -12.12
C TYR A 120 3.45 -6.66 -10.72
N LEU A 121 2.81 -7.76 -10.32
CA LEU A 121 2.17 -7.88 -9.00
C LEU A 121 3.20 -7.74 -7.88
N ILE A 122 4.34 -8.44 -7.98
CA ILE A 122 5.43 -8.35 -7.01
C ILE A 122 5.95 -6.92 -6.92
N TYR A 123 6.18 -6.27 -8.06
CA TYR A 123 6.65 -4.89 -8.11
C TYR A 123 5.67 -3.95 -7.41
N PHE A 124 4.38 -4.05 -7.74
CA PHE A 124 3.34 -3.19 -7.19
C PHE A 124 3.19 -3.39 -5.68
N LEU A 125 3.23 -4.64 -5.21
CA LEU A 125 3.18 -4.96 -3.78
C LEU A 125 4.40 -4.41 -3.02
N LEU A 126 5.60 -4.54 -3.60
CA LEU A 126 6.82 -3.97 -3.01
C LEU A 126 6.72 -2.45 -2.88
N GLN A 127 6.35 -1.75 -3.95
CA GLN A 127 6.25 -0.29 -3.93
C GLN A 127 5.16 0.21 -2.98
N THR A 128 4.00 -0.46 -2.95
CA THR A 128 2.92 -0.11 -2.01
C THR A 128 3.34 -0.36 -0.55
N SER A 129 4.06 -1.45 -0.29
CA SER A 129 4.61 -1.76 1.02
C SER A 129 5.65 -0.73 1.46
N ILE A 130 6.55 -0.32 0.55
CA ILE A 130 7.55 0.72 0.81
C ILE A 130 6.86 2.04 1.12
N ARG A 131 5.84 2.46 0.34
CA ARG A 131 5.04 3.65 0.63
C ARG A 131 4.41 3.59 2.02
N SER A 132 3.74 2.48 2.35
CA SER A 132 3.03 2.33 3.64
C SER A 132 3.97 2.35 4.84
N ASN A 133 5.12 1.66 4.75
CA ASN A 133 6.10 1.61 5.83
C ASN A 133 6.93 2.90 5.92
N GLY A 134 7.22 3.51 4.78
CA GLY A 134 7.88 4.81 4.67
C GLY A 134 7.05 5.93 5.26
N ALA A 135 5.74 5.96 4.98
CA ALA A 135 4.79 6.89 5.58
C ALA A 135 4.66 6.74 7.11
N LYS A 136 5.06 5.59 7.67
CA LYS A 136 5.13 5.32 9.11
C LYS A 136 6.51 5.61 9.72
N GLY A 137 7.45 6.14 8.94
CA GLY A 137 8.83 6.44 9.39
C GLY A 137 9.69 5.20 9.65
N LYS A 138 9.26 3.99 9.22
CA LYS A 138 10.01 2.74 9.48
C LYS A 138 11.22 2.55 8.56
N LEU A 139 11.18 3.17 7.39
CA LEU A 139 12.19 3.04 6.35
C LEU A 139 12.25 4.33 5.53
N ASP A 140 13.43 4.65 4.99
CA ASP A 140 13.54 5.78 4.07
C ASP A 140 12.90 5.39 2.71
N PRO A 141 11.80 6.04 2.29
CA PRO A 141 11.14 5.73 1.03
C PRO A 141 12.07 5.95 -0.17
N MET A 142 12.96 6.95 -0.10
CA MET A 142 13.89 7.26 -1.19
C MET A 142 14.80 6.06 -1.48
N VAL A 143 15.50 5.57 -0.46
CA VAL A 143 16.50 4.51 -0.62
C VAL A 143 15.84 3.23 -1.15
N TRP A 144 14.73 2.79 -0.52
CA TRP A 144 14.10 1.52 -0.87
C TRP A 144 13.37 1.54 -2.21
N THR A 145 12.67 2.62 -2.53
CA THR A 145 11.98 2.76 -3.83
C THR A 145 12.98 2.74 -4.98
N TRP A 146 14.08 3.50 -4.88
CA TRP A 146 15.10 3.54 -5.92
C TRP A 146 15.91 2.23 -6.00
N PHE A 147 16.13 1.54 -4.88
CA PHE A 147 16.73 0.21 -4.87
C PHE A 147 15.88 -0.80 -5.66
N VAL A 148 14.57 -0.86 -5.39
CA VAL A 148 13.66 -1.75 -6.13
C VAL A 148 13.60 -1.38 -7.62
N ASN A 149 13.54 -0.09 -7.95
CA ASN A 149 13.57 0.37 -9.34
C ASN A 149 14.88 -0.05 -10.04
N SER A 150 16.01 0.12 -9.38
CA SER A 150 17.32 -0.26 -9.93
C SER A 150 17.42 -1.77 -10.17
N LEU A 151 16.94 -2.58 -9.23
CA LEU A 151 16.90 -4.04 -9.38
C LEU A 151 16.04 -4.46 -10.58
N TYR A 152 14.87 -3.84 -10.75
CA TYR A 152 13.99 -4.12 -11.87
C TYR A 152 14.56 -3.64 -13.22
N ILE A 153 15.26 -2.50 -13.26
CA ILE A 153 15.99 -2.05 -14.46
C ILE A 153 17.06 -3.07 -14.84
N LEU A 154 17.86 -3.54 -13.87
CA LEU A 154 18.88 -4.56 -14.12
C LEU A 154 18.27 -5.85 -14.65
N LEU A 155 17.14 -6.28 -14.10
CA LEU A 155 16.38 -7.43 -14.60
C LEU A 155 15.89 -7.19 -16.03
N ALA A 156 15.32 -6.02 -16.31
CA ALA A 156 14.81 -5.65 -17.62
C ALA A 156 15.92 -5.63 -18.68
N LEU A 157 17.07 -5.02 -18.36
CA LEU A 157 18.26 -5.03 -19.21
C LEU A 157 18.81 -6.44 -19.40
N GLY A 158 18.87 -7.24 -18.33
CA GLY A 158 19.30 -8.63 -18.37
C GLY A 158 18.46 -9.47 -19.33
N LEU A 159 17.12 -9.34 -19.26
CA LEU A 159 16.19 -10.03 -20.15
C LEU A 159 16.32 -9.56 -21.61
N ASN A 160 16.42 -8.25 -21.86
CA ASN A 160 16.52 -7.72 -23.22
C ASN A 160 17.87 -8.04 -23.88
N LEU A 161 18.95 -8.04 -23.10
CA LEU A 161 20.28 -8.37 -23.61
C LEU A 161 20.46 -9.88 -23.77
N TRP A 162 19.64 -10.72 -23.13
CA TRP A 162 19.78 -12.18 -23.17
C TRP A 162 19.73 -12.77 -24.59
N ASP A 163 18.87 -12.21 -25.46
CA ASP A 163 18.72 -12.65 -26.85
C ASP A 163 19.71 -12.01 -27.82
N THR A 164 20.54 -11.07 -27.35
CA THR A 164 21.55 -10.43 -28.20
C THR A 164 22.77 -11.34 -28.46
N VAL A 165 23.34 -11.23 -29.66
CA VAL A 165 24.50 -12.01 -30.14
C VAL A 165 25.70 -12.01 -29.17
N PRO A 166 26.06 -10.91 -28.47
CA PRO A 166 27.17 -10.89 -27.53
C PRO A 166 26.98 -11.85 -26.34
N VAL A 167 25.78 -11.90 -25.75
CA VAL A 167 25.47 -12.73 -24.59
C VAL A 167 25.44 -14.21 -24.98
N ARG A 168 24.89 -14.54 -26.16
CA ARG A 168 24.98 -15.89 -26.74
C ARG A 168 26.43 -16.34 -26.93
N ARG A 169 27.33 -15.46 -27.39
CA ARG A 169 28.77 -15.78 -27.54
C ARG A 169 29.49 -15.97 -26.21
N ILE A 170 29.16 -15.17 -25.18
CA ILE A 170 29.74 -15.33 -23.83
C ILE A 170 29.29 -16.66 -23.22
N ARG A 171 28.00 -17.01 -23.33
CA ARG A 171 27.49 -18.32 -22.88
C ARG A 171 28.12 -19.48 -23.64
N ALA A 172 28.30 -19.36 -24.95
CA ALA A 172 28.97 -20.38 -25.76
C ALA A 172 30.46 -20.54 -25.38
N ARG A 173 31.14 -19.45 -25.01
CA ARG A 173 32.53 -19.49 -24.50
C ARG A 173 32.62 -20.15 -23.12
N PHE A 174 31.64 -19.92 -22.24
CA PHE A 174 31.57 -20.61 -20.94
C PHE A 174 31.20 -22.09 -21.07
N SER A 175 30.27 -22.44 -21.97
CA SER A 175 29.90 -23.84 -22.23
C SER A 175 31.01 -24.65 -22.90
N ARG A 176 31.91 -24.02 -23.69
CA ARG A 176 33.10 -24.69 -24.24
C ARG A 176 34.22 -24.91 -23.22
N LYS A 177 34.22 -24.20 -22.08
CA LYS A 177 35.23 -24.39 -21.03
C LYS A 177 34.86 -25.46 -19.98
N GLY A 178 33.66 -26.04 -20.06
CA GLY A 178 33.20 -27.13 -19.19
C GLY A 178 33.31 -28.54 -19.79
N ALA A 179 33.97 -28.68 -20.95
CA ALA A 179 34.24 -29.97 -21.59
C ALA A 179 35.76 -30.18 -21.70
N ILE A 180 36.40 -30.44 -20.55
CA ILE A 180 37.71 -31.09 -20.43
C ILE A 180 37.60 -32.04 -19.24
#